data_AF-A0A915E0Z9-F1
#
_entry.id   AF-A0A915E0Z9-F1
#
_cell.length_a   1.000
_cell.length_b   1.000
_cell.length_c   1.000
_cell.angle_alpha   90.00
_cell.angle_beta   90.00
_cell.angle_gamma   90.00
#
_symmetry.space_group_name_H-M   'P 1'
#
loop_
_entity.id
_entity.type
_entity.pdbx_description
1 polymer ?
#
loop_
_entity_poly.entity_id
_entity_poly.type
_entity_poly.pdbx_seq_one_letter_code
_entity_poly.pdbx_strand_id
1 'polypeptide(L)'
;MCRLVRRNEVFLRLKTADLHGGKLADKNIEAVICLLDDQGNPVPNCVEVVTPDKLVHKLSHHSRVLAHEDRPKFDEIVKLRLPKYGVKNLHVRILFYNRKLAVAANEKVEKKADKVDKGPFAMCFLHVIRNYVMLCEVGEDELLVYRQEKVELRQ
;
A
#
# COMPACT_ATOMS: atom_id res chain seq x y z
N MET A 1 24.04 0.53 28.00
CA MET A 1 22.67 0.81 28.50
C MET A 1 21.69 0.39 27.40
N CYS A 2 21.07 -0.78 27.52
CA CYS A 2 20.27 -1.38 26.44
C CYS A 2 18.79 -1.03 26.63
N ARG A 3 18.24 -0.12 25.82
CA ARG A 3 16.80 0.14 25.78
C ARG A 3 16.18 -0.93 24.89
N LEU A 4 15.70 -2.01 25.50
CA LEU A 4 14.92 -3.03 24.81
C LEU A 4 13.54 -2.45 24.43
N VAL A 5 13.46 -1.77 23.28
CA VAL A 5 12.18 -1.33 22.72
C VAL A 5 11.47 -2.57 22.18
N ARG A 6 10.50 -3.07 22.95
CA ARG A 6 9.87 -4.38 22.74
C ARG A 6 8.86 -4.46 21.58
N ARG A 7 8.64 -3.41 20.79
CA ARG A 7 7.65 -3.46 19.70
C ARG A 7 8.22 -2.82 18.44
N ASN A 8 8.73 -3.68 17.55
CA ASN A 8 9.11 -3.34 16.18
C ASN A 8 7.85 -3.35 15.30
N GLU A 9 6.87 -2.55 15.67
CA GLU A 9 5.56 -2.51 15.02
C GLU A 9 5.16 -1.05 14.79
N VAL A 10 4.55 -0.79 13.65
CA VAL A 10 3.99 0.51 13.26
C VAL A 10 2.56 0.27 12.82
N PHE A 11 1.64 1.11 13.30
CA PHE A 11 0.26 1.12 12.87
C PHE A 11 0.06 2.32 11.94
N LEU A 12 -0.35 2.05 10.71
CA LEU A 12 -0.66 3.10 9.73
C LEU A 12 -2.16 3.13 9.52
N ARG A 13 -2.76 4.31 9.59
CA ARG A 13 -4.16 4.52 9.21
C ARG A 13 -4.20 5.17 7.84
N LEU A 14 -4.60 4.42 6.82
CA LEU A 14 -4.89 4.97 5.51
C LEU A 14 -6.25 5.65 5.57
N LYS A 15 -6.28 6.99 5.57
CA LYS A 15 -7.51 7.77 5.71
C LYS A 15 -8.22 7.98 4.39
N THR A 16 -7.75 8.94 3.61
CA THR A 16 -8.36 9.39 2.38
C THR A 16 -7.28 9.69 1.37
N ALA A 17 -7.62 9.66 0.08
CA ALA A 17 -6.75 10.20 -0.96
C ALA A 17 -7.59 11.11 -1.87
N ASP A 18 -6.98 12.20 -2.34
CA ASP A 18 -7.58 13.03 -3.37
C ASP A 18 -6.88 12.76 -4.70
N LEU A 19 -7.48 11.90 -5.53
CA LEU A 19 -6.86 11.36 -6.75
C LEU A 19 -7.54 11.91 -8.02
N HIS A 20 -8.30 12.99 -7.88
CA HIS A 20 -8.89 13.73 -9.00
C HIS A 20 -7.82 14.33 -9.92
N GLY A 21 -8.16 14.56 -11.19
CA GLY A 21 -7.33 15.36 -12.12
C GLY A 21 -6.52 14.59 -13.15
N GLY A 22 -6.55 13.25 -13.17
CA GLY A 22 -5.93 12.44 -14.21
C GLY A 22 -6.98 11.77 -15.12
N LYS A 23 -6.82 11.84 -16.45
CA LYS A 23 -7.63 11.06 -17.42
C LYS A 23 -7.60 9.53 -17.16
N LEU A 24 -6.69 9.07 -16.31
CA LEU A 24 -6.44 7.67 -15.98
C LEU A 24 -6.99 7.25 -14.61
N ALA A 25 -7.38 8.18 -13.72
CA ALA A 25 -7.99 7.81 -12.44
C ALA A 25 -9.44 7.39 -12.73
N ASP A 26 -9.73 6.11 -12.52
CA ASP A 26 -11.09 5.59 -12.52
C ASP A 26 -11.68 5.78 -11.11
N LYS A 27 -12.97 5.58 -10.97
CA LYS A 27 -13.68 5.79 -9.72
C LYS A 27 -13.67 4.58 -8.78
N ASN A 28 -12.76 3.63 -8.99
CA ASN A 28 -12.70 2.37 -8.24
C ASN A 28 -11.24 2.11 -7.89
N ILE A 29 -10.79 2.69 -6.79
CA ILE A 29 -9.37 2.77 -6.48
C ILE A 29 -9.02 1.79 -5.35
N GLU A 30 -8.00 0.96 -5.59
CA GLU A 30 -7.35 0.14 -4.58
C GLU A 30 -6.01 0.77 -4.20
N ALA A 31 -5.73 0.89 -2.90
CA ALA A 31 -4.43 1.20 -2.36
C ALA A 31 -3.72 -0.08 -1.92
N VAL A 32 -2.51 -0.30 -2.43
CA VAL A 32 -1.66 -1.43 -2.07
C VAL A 32 -0.46 -0.91 -1.28
N ILE A 33 -0.36 -1.34 -0.02
CA ILE A 33 0.67 -0.89 0.92
C ILE A 33 1.71 -1.99 1.09
N CYS A 34 2.99 -1.65 0.93
CA CYS A 34 4.11 -2.56 1.20
C CYS A 34 5.25 -1.84 1.92
N LEU A 35 5.96 -2.57 2.79
CA LEU A 35 7.21 -2.10 3.39
C LEU A 35 8.37 -2.49 2.47
N LEU A 36 9.30 -1.57 2.24
CA LEU A 36 10.45 -1.74 1.37
C LEU A 36 11.76 -1.44 2.12
N ASP A 37 12.83 -2.15 1.77
CA ASP A 37 14.17 -2.01 2.34
C ASP A 37 14.99 -0.87 1.69
N ASP A 38 16.29 -0.80 1.97
CA ASP A 38 17.17 0.23 1.42
C ASP A 38 17.46 0.08 -0.08
N GLN A 39 17.25 -1.12 -0.64
CA GLN A 39 17.39 -1.43 -2.05
C GLN A 39 16.07 -1.28 -2.83
N GLY A 40 14.97 -0.94 -2.15
CA GLY A 40 13.64 -0.86 -2.76
C GLY A 40 12.93 -2.20 -2.90
N ASN A 41 13.45 -3.27 -2.28
CA ASN A 41 12.83 -4.59 -2.32
C ASN A 41 11.73 -4.73 -1.27
N PRO A 42 10.62 -5.42 -1.58
CA PRO A 42 9.58 -5.72 -0.60
C PRO A 42 10.08 -6.56 0.57
N VAL A 43 9.82 -6.09 1.79
CA VAL A 43 10.11 -6.83 3.02
C VAL A 43 9.05 -7.92 3.22
N PRO A 44 9.42 -9.21 3.25
CA PRO A 44 8.47 -10.30 3.38
C PRO A 44 7.83 -10.35 4.77
N ASN A 45 6.56 -10.80 4.83
CA ASN A 45 5.83 -11.01 6.09
C ASN A 45 5.82 -9.77 6.99
N CYS A 46 5.68 -8.59 6.38
CA CYS A 46 5.68 -7.30 7.07
C CYS A 46 4.27 -6.83 7.43
N VAL A 47 3.24 -7.24 6.71
CA VAL A 47 1.85 -6.90 7.02
C VAL A 47 1.26 -7.98 7.90
N GLU A 48 0.67 -7.60 9.03
CA GLU A 48 -0.01 -8.51 9.94
C GLU A 48 -1.52 -8.32 9.85
N VAL A 49 -2.23 -9.40 9.55
CA VAL A 49 -3.69 -9.44 9.47
C VAL A 49 -4.21 -10.44 10.48
N VAL A 50 -5.00 -9.95 11.43
CA VAL A 50 -5.72 -10.78 12.39
C VAL A 50 -7.04 -11.19 11.76
N THR A 51 -7.28 -12.50 11.62
CA THR A 51 -8.58 -13.06 11.26
C THR A 51 -9.18 -13.77 12.49
N PRO A 52 -10.48 -14.11 12.50
CA PRO A 52 -11.09 -14.83 13.63
C PRO A 52 -10.31 -16.11 14.02
N ASP A 53 -9.78 -16.82 13.03
CA ASP A 53 -9.14 -18.12 13.25
C ASP A 53 -7.63 -18.05 13.48
N LYS A 54 -6.93 -17.01 12.99
CA LYS A 54 -5.47 -16.99 12.96
C LYS A 54 -4.84 -15.61 12.73
N LEU A 55 -3.56 -15.55 13.04
CA LEU A 55 -2.66 -14.48 12.61
C LEU A 55 -2.07 -14.83 11.25
N VAL A 56 -2.19 -13.93 10.26
CA VAL A 56 -1.62 -14.10 8.91
C VAL A 56 -0.60 -13.00 8.65
N HIS A 57 0.57 -13.39 8.16
CA HIS A 57 1.55 -12.45 7.66
C HIS A 57 1.50 -12.39 6.13
N LYS A 58 1.54 -11.17 5.59
CA LYS A 58 1.49 -10.91 4.14
C LYS A 58 2.63 -10.00 3.71
N LEU A 59 2.91 -10.00 2.41
CA LEU A 59 3.88 -9.09 1.78
C LEU A 59 3.31 -7.66 1.66
N SER A 60 2.02 -7.55 1.39
CA SER A 60 1.32 -6.29 1.17
C SER A 60 -0.10 -6.32 1.76
N HIS A 61 -0.60 -5.14 2.06
CA HIS A 61 -2.01 -4.89 2.38
C HIS A 61 -2.71 -4.38 1.13
N HIS A 62 -3.93 -4.85 0.91
CA HIS A 62 -4.79 -4.46 -0.19
C HIS A 62 -6.05 -3.84 0.39
N SER A 63 -6.29 -2.56 0.08
CA SER A 63 -7.47 -1.87 0.59
C SER A 63 -8.75 -2.40 -0.05
N ARG A 64 -9.87 -2.12 0.59
CA ARG A 64 -11.18 -2.22 -0.04
C ARG A 64 -11.28 -1.23 -1.20
N VAL A 65 -12.08 -1.59 -2.18
CA VAL A 65 -12.43 -0.74 -3.32
C VAL A 65 -13.87 -0.31 -3.16
N LEU A 66 -14.08 0.99 -2.99
CA LEU A 66 -15.43 1.57 -2.98
C LEU A 66 -15.80 2.00 -4.39
N ALA A 67 -17.07 1.79 -4.74
CA ALA A 67 -17.57 2.04 -6.08
C ALA A 67 -17.76 3.52 -6.37
N HIS A 68 -17.36 3.92 -7.57
CA HIS A 68 -17.64 5.24 -8.12
C HIS A 68 -17.10 6.45 -7.31
N GLU A 69 -16.01 6.24 -6.57
CA GLU A 69 -15.30 7.24 -5.77
C GLU A 69 -13.88 7.51 -6.29
N ASP A 70 -13.59 8.76 -6.66
CA ASP A 70 -12.24 9.25 -7.01
C ASP A 70 -11.53 9.93 -5.82
N ARG A 71 -12.25 10.12 -4.71
CA ARG A 71 -11.73 10.57 -3.41
C ARG A 71 -11.93 9.48 -2.35
N PRO A 72 -11.28 8.31 -2.50
CA PRO A 72 -11.56 7.15 -1.67
C PRO A 72 -11.31 7.46 -0.19
N LYS A 73 -12.33 7.17 0.63
CA LYS A 73 -12.22 7.12 2.09
C LYS A 73 -11.98 5.68 2.49
N PHE A 74 -10.70 5.32 2.62
CA PHE A 74 -10.31 3.95 2.99
C PHE A 74 -10.66 3.68 4.45
N ASP A 75 -10.21 4.56 5.34
CA ASP A 75 -10.30 4.43 6.80
C ASP A 75 -9.85 3.07 7.35
N GLU A 76 -8.73 2.57 6.82
CA GLU A 76 -8.19 1.25 7.16
C GLU A 76 -6.93 1.36 8.01
N ILE A 77 -6.82 0.53 9.05
CA ILE A 77 -5.60 0.41 9.87
C ILE A 77 -4.80 -0.80 9.41
N VAL A 78 -3.54 -0.57 9.08
CA VAL A 78 -2.57 -1.58 8.68
C VAL A 78 -1.50 -1.72 9.74
N LYS A 79 -1.35 -2.92 10.30
CA LYS A 79 -0.27 -3.25 11.22
C LYS A 79 0.96 -3.73 10.43
N LEU A 80 2.05 -2.99 10.55
CA LEU A 80 3.34 -3.30 9.95
C LEU A 80 4.33 -3.79 11.01
N ARG A 81 5.00 -4.90 10.73
CA ARG A 81 6.09 -5.44 11.52
C ARG A 81 7.42 -5.05 10.88
N LEU A 82 8.24 -4.33 11.64
CA LEU A 82 9.57 -3.93 11.22
C LEU A 82 10.58 -5.05 11.49
N PRO A 83 11.61 -5.23 10.63
CA PRO A 83 12.70 -6.16 10.89
C PRO A 83 13.42 -5.81 12.21
N LYS A 84 13.94 -6.83 12.90
CA LYS A 84 14.39 -6.67 14.29
C LYS A 84 15.69 -5.89 14.49
N TYR A 85 16.60 -5.90 13.50
CA TYR A 85 17.95 -5.38 13.69
C TYR A 85 18.52 -4.75 12.41
N GLY A 86 19.39 -3.76 12.60
CA GLY A 86 20.35 -3.31 11.59
C GLY A 86 19.78 -2.59 10.37
N VAL A 87 18.51 -2.18 10.39
CA VAL A 87 17.90 -1.59 9.21
C VAL A 87 18.27 -0.13 9.08
N LYS A 88 18.98 0.21 7.99
CA LYS A 88 19.41 1.58 7.69
C LYS A 88 18.25 2.43 7.22
N ASN A 89 17.49 1.93 6.25
CA ASN A 89 16.36 2.63 5.64
C ASN A 89 15.18 1.66 5.51
N LEU A 90 14.00 2.14 5.87
CA LEU A 90 12.71 1.48 5.60
C LEU A 90 11.75 2.52 5.07
N HIS A 91 11.01 2.15 4.05
CA HIS A 91 9.97 3.01 3.49
C HIS A 91 8.68 2.23 3.30
N VAL A 92 7.57 2.89 3.59
CA VAL A 92 6.26 2.39 3.16
C VAL A 92 5.99 2.97 1.79
N ARG A 93 5.63 2.11 0.85
CA ARG A 93 5.15 2.50 -0.47
C ARG A 93 3.66 2.18 -0.55
N ILE A 94 2.90 3.13 -1.06
CA ILE A 94 1.49 2.98 -1.39
C ILE A 94 1.35 3.13 -2.89
N LEU A 95 0.82 2.10 -3.54
CA LEU A 95 0.53 2.08 -4.96
C LEU A 95 -0.98 2.16 -5.18
N PHE A 96 -1.43 2.97 -6.13
CA PHE A 96 -2.85 3.12 -6.45
C PHE A 96 -3.18 2.45 -7.77
N TYR A 97 -4.17 1.56 -7.74
CA TYR A 97 -4.64 0.78 -8.88
C TYR A 97 -6.10 1.10 -9.19
N ASN A 98 -6.45 1.14 -10.47
CA ASN A 98 -7.85 1.13 -10.89
C ASN A 98 -8.35 -0.31 -10.92
N ARG A 99 -9.47 -0.59 -10.27
CA ARG A 99 -10.11 -1.91 -10.25
C ARG A 99 -11.45 -1.88 -10.96
N LYS A 100 -11.78 -2.98 -11.63
CA LYS A 100 -13.13 -3.19 -12.17
C LYS A 100 -13.97 -3.89 -11.11
N LEU A 101 -15.07 -3.26 -10.70
CA LEU A 101 -16.01 -3.90 -9.79
C LEU A 101 -16.83 -4.96 -10.53
N ALA A 102 -16.90 -6.16 -9.95
CA ALA A 102 -17.58 -7.32 -10.53
C ALA A 102 -19.11 -7.28 -10.42
N VAL A 103 -19.73 -6.10 -10.25
CA VAL A 103 -21.20 -5.97 -10.10
C VAL A 103 -21.92 -6.05 -11.47
N ALA A 104 -21.19 -6.07 -12.59
CA ALA A 104 -21.72 -6.35 -13.93
C ALA A 104 -21.51 -7.80 -14.37
N ALA A 105 -21.65 -8.77 -13.46
CA ALA A 105 -21.40 -10.18 -13.72
C ALA A 105 -22.70 -11.02 -13.61
N ASN A 106 -23.62 -10.83 -14.55
CA ASN A 106 -24.36 -11.99 -15.04
C ASN A 106 -23.40 -12.79 -15.91
N GLU A 107 -23.09 -13.99 -15.42
CA GLU A 107 -22.57 -15.16 -16.14
C GLU A 107 -21.21 -15.03 -16.86
N LYS A 108 -20.27 -15.91 -16.47
CA LYS A 108 -18.95 -16.20 -17.10
C LYS A 108 -17.74 -15.38 -16.61
N VAL A 109 -17.58 -15.21 -15.29
CA VAL A 109 -16.37 -14.60 -14.70
C VAL A 109 -15.22 -15.59 -14.46
N GLU A 110 -15.39 -16.89 -14.71
CA GLU A 110 -14.29 -17.86 -14.51
C GLU A 110 -13.20 -17.85 -15.60
N LYS A 111 -13.33 -17.07 -16.68
CA LYS A 111 -12.36 -17.08 -17.80
C LYS A 111 -12.00 -15.70 -18.39
N LYS A 112 -12.02 -14.63 -17.59
CA LYS A 112 -11.60 -13.27 -18.04
C LYS A 112 -10.76 -12.50 -17.03
N ALA A 113 -10.00 -13.18 -16.18
CA ALA A 113 -8.96 -12.57 -15.34
C ALA A 113 -7.73 -12.09 -16.15
N ASP A 114 -7.66 -12.39 -17.46
CA ASP A 114 -6.48 -12.15 -18.31
C ASP A 114 -6.48 -10.85 -19.14
N LYS A 115 -7.35 -9.88 -18.86
CA LYS A 115 -7.20 -8.55 -19.48
C LYS A 115 -6.30 -7.67 -18.61
N VAL A 116 -4.98 -7.81 -18.81
CA VAL A 116 -3.88 -6.92 -18.40
C VAL A 116 -4.31 -5.93 -17.32
N ASP A 117 -4.03 -6.28 -16.07
CA ASP A 117 -4.10 -5.31 -14.97
C ASP A 117 -3.25 -4.10 -15.40
N LYS A 118 -3.94 -2.97 -15.68
CA LYS A 118 -3.25 -1.70 -15.87
C LYS A 118 -2.50 -1.50 -14.56
N GLY A 119 -1.17 -1.52 -14.63
CA GLY A 119 -0.31 -1.33 -13.46
C GLY A 119 -0.68 -0.07 -12.68
N PRO A 120 -0.02 0.17 -11.53
CA PRO A 120 -0.37 1.31 -10.69
C PRO A 120 -0.28 2.62 -11.49
N PHE A 121 -1.28 3.48 -11.33
CA PHE A 121 -1.35 4.76 -12.05
C PHE A 121 -0.74 5.90 -11.25
N ALA A 122 -0.56 5.69 -9.95
CA ALA A 122 0.04 6.64 -9.03
C ALA A 122 0.67 5.92 -7.84
N MET A 123 1.54 6.62 -7.13
CA MET A 123 2.18 6.14 -5.92
C MET A 123 2.48 7.27 -4.94
N CYS A 124 2.56 6.95 -3.66
CA CYS A 124 3.22 7.77 -2.66
C CYS A 124 4.08 6.89 -1.77
N PHE A 125 4.95 7.51 -0.98
CA PHE A 125 5.78 6.79 -0.02
C PHE A 125 6.10 7.67 1.18
N LEU A 126 6.47 7.03 2.29
CA LEU A 126 6.96 7.69 3.49
C LEU A 126 8.13 6.89 4.07
N HIS A 127 9.09 7.57 4.67
CA HIS A 127 10.19 6.92 5.37
C HIS A 127 9.77 6.55 6.79
N VAL A 128 9.88 5.26 7.12
CA VAL A 128 9.71 4.77 8.49
C VAL A 128 11.02 4.90 9.26
N ILE A 129 12.11 4.45 8.63
CA ILE A 129 13.47 4.58 9.15
C ILE A 129 14.33 5.21 8.06
N ARG A 130 15.18 6.16 8.42
CA ARG A 130 16.18 6.73 7.52
C ARG A 130 17.50 6.91 8.26
N ASN A 131 18.59 6.42 7.68
CA ASN A 131 19.92 6.44 8.30
C ASN A 131 19.92 5.96 9.77
N TYR A 132 19.24 4.83 10.03
CA TYR A 132 19.06 4.23 11.37
C TYR A 132 18.22 5.05 12.36
N VAL A 133 17.59 6.14 11.93
CA VAL A 133 16.70 6.97 12.74
C VAL A 133 15.25 6.68 12.38
N MET A 134 14.41 6.41 13.38
CA MET A 134 12.95 6.31 13.22
C MET A 134 12.39 7.70 12.91
N LEU A 135 11.65 7.82 11.82
CA LEU A 135 11.02 9.08 11.38
C LEU A 135 9.51 9.10 11.55
N CYS A 136 8.85 7.95 11.72
CA CYS A 136 7.43 7.91 11.98
C CYS A 136 7.13 8.37 13.42
N GLU A 137 6.56 9.57 13.54
CA GLU A 137 5.98 10.07 14.78
C GLU A 137 4.47 9.76 14.84
N VAL A 138 3.87 9.86 16.02
CA VAL A 138 2.43 9.69 16.17
C VAL A 138 1.74 10.94 15.65
N GLY A 139 0.99 10.82 14.55
CA GLY A 139 0.30 11.95 13.97
C GLY A 139 -0.31 11.63 12.61
N GLU A 140 -0.47 12.69 11.82
CA GLU A 140 -1.01 12.64 10.47
C GLU A 140 0.02 13.23 9.52
N ASP A 141 0.26 12.52 8.42
CA ASP A 141 1.16 12.96 7.36
C ASP A 141 0.35 13.22 6.09
N GLU A 142 0.57 14.38 5.47
CA GLU A 142 0.10 14.67 4.11
C GLU A 142 1.18 14.23 3.11
N LEU A 143 0.84 13.27 2.26
CA LEU A 143 1.78 12.67 1.32
C LEU A 143 1.57 13.22 -0.10
N LEU A 144 2.67 13.55 -0.77
CA LEU A 144 2.64 13.85 -2.19
C LEU A 144 2.36 12.58 -2.99
N VAL A 145 1.40 12.67 -3.91
CA VAL A 145 1.07 11.60 -4.83
C VAL A 145 1.78 11.85 -6.16
N TYR A 146 2.65 10.92 -6.52
CA TYR A 146 3.36 10.91 -7.79
C TYR A 146 2.54 10.13 -8.82
N ARG A 147 2.31 10.72 -9.98
CA ARG A 147 1.70 10.03 -11.12
C ARG A 147 2.72 9.09 -11.75
N GLN A 148 2.32 7.85 -12.00
CA GLN A 148 3.15 6.91 -12.75
C GLN A 148 2.76 6.95 -14.23
N GLU A 149 3.75 7.20 -15.07
CA GLU A 149 3.63 7.04 -16.51
C GLU A 149 4.02 5.61 -16.90
N LYS A 150 3.44 5.12 -17.99
CA LYS A 150 3.89 3.85 -18.56
C LYS A 150 5.28 4.07 -19.14
N VAL A 151 6.29 3.50 -18.50
CA VAL A 151 7.59 3.34 -19.12
C VAL A 151 7.45 2.18 -20.11
N GLU A 152 7.22 2.51 -21.39
CA GLU A 152 7.44 1.56 -22.48
C GLU A 152 8.93 1.28 -22.55
N LEU A 153 9.35 0.11 -22.06
CA LEU A 153 10.69 -0.39 -22.29
C LEU A 153 10.85 -0.56 -23.80
N ARG A 154 11.55 0.38 -24.44
CA ARG A 154 11.99 0.23 -25.83
C ARG A 154 12.97 -0.93 -25.86
N GLN A 155 12.50 -2.07 -26.37
CA GLN A 155 13.36 -3.19 -26.76
C GLN A 155 14.09 -2.85 -28.05
#